data_AF-A0A4Y2A8Q6-F1
#
_entry.id   AF-A0A4Y2A8Q6-F1
#
_cell.length_a   1.000
_cell.length_b   1.000
_cell.length_c   1.000
_cell.angle_alpha   90.00
_cell.angle_beta   90.00
_cell.angle_gamma   90.00
#
_symmetry.space_group_name_H-M   'P 1'
#
loop_
_entity.id
_entity.type
_entity.pdbx_description
1 polymer ?
#
loop_
_entity_poly.entity_id
_entity_poly.type
_entity_poly.pdbx_seq_one_letter_code
_entity_poly.pdbx_strand_id
1 'polypeptide(L)'
;MMVYRTTSTQVLGVLAGIPPLYLSAKAEFQKFQVWVCRSSELCHVLDVGELVHFVNLSSVPIEFRIIDIKPQIENSQFEVCTDGSRIGDDCGFSVCILKNEHPFKIFKFKLSKNNTIFQAELAAINFAVRWVQENGFKINIYTDSQSSIEALQSTRPRSAFVIEAKKNFYLVGNSVGLTWVKAHVDDRVMSSPITMQNWPQLMARI
;
A
#
# COMPACT_ATOMS: atom_id res chain seq x y z
N MET A 1 -17.39 -43.83 -34.70
CA MET A 1 -17.05 -42.43 -35.02
C MET A 1 -16.94 -41.67 -33.70
N MET A 2 -15.74 -41.54 -33.14
CA MET A 2 -15.52 -40.74 -31.91
C MET A 2 -15.30 -39.28 -32.31
N VAL A 3 -16.15 -38.39 -31.80
CA VAL A 3 -16.06 -36.95 -32.03
C VAL A 3 -15.21 -36.36 -30.91
N TYR A 4 -14.00 -35.92 -31.24
CA TYR A 4 -13.16 -35.14 -30.32
C TYR A 4 -13.76 -33.73 -30.25
N ARG A 5 -14.38 -33.39 -29.12
CA ARG A 5 -14.68 -31.99 -28.80
C ARG A 5 -13.37 -31.30 -28.45
N THR A 6 -12.89 -30.43 -29.31
CA THR A 6 -11.77 -29.54 -29.00
C THR A 6 -12.28 -28.41 -28.09
N THR A 7 -11.97 -28.47 -26.81
CA THR A 7 -12.17 -27.35 -25.88
C THR A 7 -11.15 -26.27 -26.23
N SER A 8 -11.61 -25.02 -26.43
CA SER A 8 -10.73 -23.86 -26.62
C SER A 8 -9.70 -23.80 -25.48
N THR A 9 -8.43 -23.60 -25.83
CA THR A 9 -7.28 -23.52 -24.91
C THR A 9 -7.50 -22.50 -23.78
N GLN A 10 -8.37 -21.51 -24.00
CA GLN A 10 -8.78 -20.51 -23.01
C GLN A 10 -9.53 -21.11 -21.81
N VAL A 11 -10.30 -22.19 -22.01
CA VAL A 11 -11.06 -22.87 -20.95
C VAL A 11 -10.14 -23.71 -20.05
N LEU A 12 -9.09 -24.30 -20.62
CA LEU A 12 -8.13 -25.12 -19.88
C LEU A 12 -7.31 -24.28 -18.89
N GLY A 13 -6.96 -23.05 -19.27
CA GLY A 13 -6.22 -22.11 -18.41
C GLY A 13 -7.01 -21.69 -17.16
N VAL A 14 -8.31 -21.43 -17.31
CA VAL A 14 -9.19 -21.08 -16.19
C VAL A 14 -9.32 -22.25 -15.20
N LEU A 15 -9.43 -23.50 -15.68
CA LEU A 15 -9.46 -24.70 -14.83
C LEU A 15 -8.12 -24.97 -14.12
N ALA A 16 -7.01 -24.54 -14.70
CA ALA A 16 -5.67 -24.64 -14.12
C ALA A 16 -5.29 -23.45 -13.21
N GLY A 17 -6.21 -22.51 -12.98
CA GLY A 17 -5.93 -21.30 -12.18
C GLY A 17 -4.99 -20.29 -12.85
N ILE A 18 -4.71 -20.45 -14.14
CA ILE A 18 -3.86 -19.54 -14.91
C ILE A 18 -4.75 -18.44 -15.50
N PRO A 19 -4.58 -17.17 -15.11
CA PRO A 19 -5.40 -16.08 -15.63
C PRO A 19 -5.22 -15.95 -17.16
N PRO A 20 -6.30 -15.65 -17.90
CA PRO A 20 -6.22 -15.35 -19.33
C PRO A 20 -5.11 -14.35 -19.66
N LEU A 21 -4.36 -14.62 -20.74
CA LEU A 21 -3.18 -13.84 -21.13
C LEU A 21 -3.42 -12.32 -21.16
N TYR A 22 -4.59 -11.88 -21.62
CA TYR A 22 -4.96 -10.47 -21.65
C TYR A 22 -5.03 -9.83 -20.25
N LEU A 23 -5.51 -10.56 -19.23
CA LEU A 23 -5.54 -10.07 -17.86
C LEU A 23 -4.14 -10.01 -17.26
N SER A 24 -3.29 -11.01 -17.53
CA SER A 24 -1.88 -10.99 -17.13
C SER A 24 -1.12 -9.85 -17.79
N ALA A 25 -1.30 -9.63 -19.09
CA ALA A 25 -0.69 -8.53 -19.82
C ALA A 25 -1.16 -7.16 -19.31
N LYS A 26 -2.46 -7.02 -18.97
CA LYS A 26 -3.00 -5.81 -18.37
C LYS A 26 -2.40 -5.55 -16.98
N ALA A 27 -2.27 -6.57 -16.15
CA ALA A 27 -1.65 -6.46 -14.83
C ALA A 27 -0.16 -6.08 -14.93
N GLU A 28 0.59 -6.71 -15.84
CA GLU A 28 2.00 -6.36 -16.09
C GLU A 28 2.16 -4.96 -16.67
N PHE A 29 1.26 -4.52 -17.55
CA PHE A 29 1.25 -3.15 -18.08
C PHE A 29 0.96 -2.12 -16.98
N GLN A 30 0.01 -2.42 -16.08
CA GLN A 30 -0.29 -1.57 -14.93
C GLN A 30 0.90 -1.51 -13.96
N LYS A 31 1.54 -2.65 -13.67
CA LYS A 31 2.77 -2.71 -12.88
C LYS A 31 3.88 -1.87 -13.53
N PHE A 32 4.10 -2.02 -14.83
CA PHE A 32 5.11 -1.26 -15.57
C PHE A 32 4.85 0.24 -15.51
N GLN A 33 3.59 0.66 -15.69
CA GLN A 33 3.23 2.07 -15.63
C GLN A 33 3.43 2.68 -14.22
N VAL A 34 3.11 1.93 -13.16
CA VAL A 34 3.30 2.34 -11.76
C VAL A 34 4.78 2.38 -11.39
N TRP A 35 5.52 1.31 -11.69
CA TRP A 35 6.86 1.08 -11.16
C TRP A 35 7.98 1.58 -12.07
N VAL A 36 7.76 1.64 -13.39
CA VAL A 36 8.79 2.02 -14.37
C VAL A 36 8.51 3.41 -14.95
N CYS A 37 7.30 3.67 -15.43
CA CYS A 37 6.99 4.96 -16.05
C CYS A 37 6.74 6.09 -15.05
N ARG A 38 6.52 5.78 -13.76
CA ARG A 38 6.08 6.77 -12.75
C ARG A 38 4.89 7.61 -13.26
N SER A 39 4.01 6.99 -14.04
CA SER A 39 3.00 7.74 -14.80
C SER A 39 1.98 8.36 -13.85
N SER A 40 1.87 9.69 -13.87
CA SER A 40 0.82 10.44 -13.17
C SER A 40 -0.59 10.12 -13.68
N GLU A 41 -0.71 9.49 -14.84
CA GLU A 41 -2.01 9.09 -15.42
C GLU A 41 -2.60 7.87 -14.72
N LEU A 42 -1.82 7.01 -14.06
CA LEU A 42 -2.36 5.92 -13.22
C LEU A 42 -2.70 6.35 -11.78
N CYS A 43 -2.33 7.57 -11.39
CA CYS A 43 -3.01 8.24 -10.27
C CYS A 43 -4.49 8.53 -10.58
N HIS A 44 -4.93 8.46 -11.84
CA HIS A 44 -6.37 8.39 -12.17
C HIS A 44 -6.95 6.97 -12.13
N VAL A 45 -6.13 5.90 -12.08
CA VAL A 45 -6.60 4.51 -11.87
C VAL A 45 -6.63 4.16 -10.39
N LEU A 46 -5.79 4.81 -9.58
CA LEU A 46 -6.19 5.20 -8.23
C LEU A 46 -7.23 6.32 -8.35
N ASP A 47 -8.38 6.10 -9.01
CA ASP A 47 -9.50 7.02 -8.86
C ASP A 47 -9.95 6.90 -7.40
N VAL A 48 -9.29 7.69 -6.58
CA VAL A 48 -9.56 7.89 -5.17
C VAL A 48 -10.97 8.49 -4.98
N GLY A 49 -11.76 8.67 -6.06
CA GLY A 49 -13.21 8.86 -6.05
C GLY A 49 -14.01 7.63 -5.56
N GLU A 50 -13.48 6.40 -5.65
CA GLU A 50 -14.14 5.19 -5.10
C GLU A 50 -14.03 5.07 -3.57
N LEU A 51 -13.31 5.97 -2.91
CA LEU A 51 -13.07 5.94 -1.46
C LEU A 51 -14.29 6.27 -0.59
N VAL A 52 -15.33 6.82 -1.21
CA VAL A 52 -16.53 7.30 -0.53
C VAL A 52 -17.61 6.21 -0.44
N HIS A 53 -17.44 5.07 -1.10
CA HIS A 53 -18.44 4.01 -1.00
C HIS A 53 -18.30 3.25 0.32
N PHE A 54 -19.38 3.29 1.11
CA PHE A 54 -19.48 2.50 2.31
C PHE A 54 -19.87 1.08 1.95
N VAL A 55 -19.03 0.12 2.31
CA VAL A 55 -19.35 -1.30 2.11
C VAL A 55 -20.25 -1.75 3.25
N ASN A 56 -21.28 -2.52 2.93
CA ASN A 56 -22.06 -3.17 3.98
C ASN A 56 -21.14 -4.12 4.73
N LEU A 57 -21.01 -3.92 6.03
CA LEU A 57 -20.10 -4.70 6.85
C LEU A 57 -20.36 -6.20 6.68
N SER A 58 -21.62 -6.64 6.52
CA SER A 58 -21.99 -8.04 6.35
C SER A 58 -21.38 -8.72 5.11
N SER A 59 -21.02 -7.98 4.06
CA SER A 59 -20.42 -8.54 2.85
C SER A 59 -18.90 -8.69 2.92
N VAL A 60 -18.25 -8.16 3.95
CA VAL A 60 -16.79 -8.26 4.14
C VAL A 60 -16.45 -9.53 4.92
N PRO A 61 -15.62 -10.45 4.40
CA PRO A 61 -15.15 -11.61 5.17
C PRO A 61 -14.51 -11.21 6.50
N ILE A 62 -14.80 -11.96 7.57
CA ILE A 62 -14.36 -11.63 8.94
C ILE A 62 -12.83 -11.57 9.05
N GLU A 63 -12.14 -12.45 8.33
CA GLU A 63 -10.67 -12.51 8.21
C GLU A 63 -10.02 -11.20 7.76
N PHE A 64 -10.70 -10.36 6.97
CA PHE A 64 -10.18 -9.05 6.57
C PHE A 64 -10.60 -7.92 7.51
N ARG A 65 -11.49 -8.17 8.47
CA ARG A 65 -11.96 -7.17 9.44
C ARG A 65 -11.07 -7.07 10.66
N ILE A 66 -10.38 -8.14 11.04
CA ILE A 66 -9.50 -8.16 12.20
C ILE A 66 -8.14 -8.62 11.70
N ILE A 67 -7.22 -7.68 11.64
CA ILE A 67 -5.82 -7.94 11.30
C ILE A 67 -4.98 -7.70 12.54
N ASP A 68 -4.05 -8.61 12.82
CA ASP A 68 -3.06 -8.45 13.88
C ASP A 68 -1.81 -7.81 13.26
N ILE A 69 -1.71 -6.49 13.36
CA ILE A 69 -0.54 -5.75 12.88
C ILE A 69 0.42 -5.56 14.05
N LYS A 70 1.59 -6.18 13.94
CA LYS A 70 2.67 -6.00 14.92
C LYS A 70 3.29 -4.61 14.75
N PRO A 71 3.67 -3.92 15.83
CA PRO A 71 4.38 -2.65 15.73
C PRO A 71 5.68 -2.79 14.92
N GLN A 72 6.48 -3.80 15.24
CA GLN A 72 7.75 -4.06 14.59
C GLN A 72 7.94 -5.57 14.40
N ILE A 73 8.58 -5.95 13.31
CA ILE A 73 8.99 -7.32 13.04
C ILE A 73 10.52 -7.44 13.11
N GLU A 74 10.99 -8.58 13.59
CA GLU A 74 12.40 -8.93 13.55
C GLU A 74 12.84 -9.30 12.13
N ASN A 75 14.13 -9.11 11.84
CA ASN A 75 14.74 -9.44 10.56
C ASN A 75 14.07 -8.74 9.37
N SER A 76 13.67 -7.47 9.53
CA SER A 76 13.28 -6.61 8.42
C SER A 76 14.46 -6.45 7.46
N GLN A 77 14.17 -6.53 6.16
CA GLN A 77 15.15 -6.32 5.10
C GLN A 77 15.22 -4.85 4.69
N PHE A 78 14.13 -4.12 4.90
CA PHE A 78 14.00 -2.69 4.61
C PHE A 78 13.19 -1.99 5.69
N GLU A 79 13.55 -0.74 5.92
CA GLU A 79 12.76 0.18 6.72
C GLU A 79 12.03 1.13 5.76
N VAL A 80 10.76 1.41 6.03
CA VAL A 80 9.91 2.19 5.13
C VAL A 80 9.31 3.37 5.84
N CYS A 81 9.53 4.55 5.28
CA CYS A 81 8.98 5.82 5.75
C CYS A 81 7.81 6.21 4.85
N THR A 82 6.66 6.54 5.43
CA THR A 82 5.49 6.98 4.67
C THR A 82 5.02 8.35 5.14
N ASP A 83 4.67 9.23 4.19
CA ASP A 83 4.16 10.56 4.49
C ASP A 83 3.08 10.96 3.47
N GLY A 84 1.97 11.49 3.96
CA GLY A 84 0.92 12.10 3.19
C GLY A 84 1.00 13.62 3.29
N SER A 85 0.76 14.32 2.18
CA SER A 85 0.75 15.78 2.18
C SER A 85 -0.48 16.34 1.48
N ARG A 86 -1.00 17.44 2.03
CA ARG A 86 -2.02 18.26 1.37
C ARG A 86 -1.69 19.73 1.53
N ILE A 87 -1.64 20.46 0.43
CA ILE A 87 -1.43 21.91 0.38
C ILE A 87 -2.49 22.51 -0.55
N GLY A 88 -3.43 23.26 0.01
CA GLY A 88 -4.56 23.78 -0.76
C GLY A 88 -5.39 22.66 -1.41
N ASP A 89 -5.43 22.67 -2.75
CA ASP A 89 -6.09 21.65 -3.56
C ASP A 89 -5.14 20.54 -4.02
N ASP A 90 -3.84 20.64 -3.77
CA ASP A 90 -2.89 19.60 -4.10
C ASP A 90 -2.80 18.60 -2.95
N CYS A 91 -2.92 17.32 -3.27
CA CYS A 91 -2.81 16.21 -2.34
C CYS A 91 -1.88 15.15 -2.95
N GLY A 92 -1.11 14.47 -2.12
CA GLY A 92 -0.17 13.46 -2.57
C GLY A 92 0.38 12.64 -1.42
N PHE A 93 1.06 11.56 -1.76
CA PHE A 93 1.77 10.75 -0.78
C PHE A 93 3.14 10.29 -1.28
N SER A 94 4.04 10.04 -0.33
CA SER A 94 5.38 9.56 -0.61
C SER A 94 5.77 8.38 0.26
N VAL A 95 6.68 7.55 -0.28
CA VAL A 95 7.21 6.36 0.39
C VAL A 95 8.73 6.31 0.20
N CYS A 96 9.50 6.39 1.29
CA CYS A 96 10.94 6.14 1.31
C CYS A 96 11.20 4.69 1.69
N ILE A 97 11.97 3.97 0.89
CA ILE A 97 12.49 2.65 1.25
C ILE A 97 13.97 2.83 1.59
N LEU A 98 14.34 2.45 2.81
CA LEU A 98 15.68 2.51 3.35
C LEU A 98 16.25 1.08 3.42
N LYS A 99 17.52 0.95 3.06
CA LYS A 99 18.31 -0.27 3.28
C LYS A 99 19.54 0.10 4.06
N ASN A 100 19.73 -0.50 5.24
CA ASN A 100 20.81 -0.15 6.16
C ASN A 100 20.89 1.37 6.41
N GLU A 101 19.75 2.00 6.73
CA GLU A 101 19.63 3.45 7.00
C GLU A 101 19.87 4.39 5.80
N HIS A 102 20.17 3.86 4.62
CA HIS A 102 20.40 4.66 3.41
C HIS A 102 19.20 4.59 2.45
N PRO A 103 18.82 5.70 1.79
CA PRO A 103 17.78 5.69 0.76
C PRO A 103 18.08 4.71 -0.37
N PHE A 104 17.24 3.69 -0.49
CA PHE A 104 17.28 2.72 -1.58
C PHE A 104 16.36 3.12 -2.72
N LYS A 105 15.11 3.48 -2.40
CA LYS A 105 14.11 3.98 -3.37
C LYS A 105 13.21 5.02 -2.73
N ILE A 106 12.77 5.98 -3.52
CA ILE A 106 11.79 6.99 -3.11
C ILE A 106 10.67 7.03 -4.15
N PHE A 107 9.44 6.91 -3.69
CA PHE A 107 8.23 7.03 -4.50
C PHE A 107 7.44 8.25 -4.09
N LYS A 108 6.89 8.98 -5.07
CA LYS A 108 6.05 10.16 -4.86
C LYS A 108 4.91 10.13 -5.85
N PHE A 109 3.69 10.31 -5.36
CA PHE A 109 2.48 10.23 -6.15
C PHE A 109 1.55 11.41 -5.84
N LYS A 110 1.07 12.07 -6.89
CA LYS A 110 0.08 13.14 -6.78
C LYS A 110 -1.32 12.53 -6.86
N LEU A 111 -2.16 12.81 -5.87
CA LEU A 111 -3.55 12.39 -5.81
C LEU A 111 -4.48 13.44 -6.44
N SER A 112 -5.76 13.09 -6.57
CA SER A 112 -6.77 14.02 -7.06
C SER A 112 -7.03 15.15 -6.05
N LYS A 113 -7.53 16.29 -6.53
CA LYS A 113 -7.72 17.50 -5.72
C LYS A 113 -8.65 17.31 -4.52
N ASN A 114 -9.57 16.36 -4.62
CA ASN A 114 -10.59 16.10 -3.60
C ASN A 114 -10.08 15.14 -2.51
N ASN A 115 -8.83 14.69 -2.57
CA ASN A 115 -8.33 13.70 -1.62
C ASN A 115 -7.90 14.26 -0.29
N THR A 116 -8.33 13.61 0.78
CA THR A 116 -8.01 14.04 2.14
C THR A 116 -6.60 13.61 2.53
N ILE A 117 -6.04 14.29 3.54
CA ILE A 117 -4.76 13.90 4.13
C ILE A 117 -4.78 12.43 4.58
N PHE A 118 -5.86 11.99 5.23
CA PHE A 118 -6.06 10.59 5.64
C PHE A 118 -5.95 9.61 4.46
N GLN A 119 -6.53 9.94 3.30
CA GLN A 119 -6.45 9.09 2.12
C GLN A 119 -5.02 9.00 1.59
N ALA A 120 -4.27 10.10 1.60
CA ALA A 120 -2.89 10.14 1.20
C ALA A 120 -2.00 9.28 2.12
N GLU A 121 -2.15 9.45 3.43
CA GLU A 121 -1.43 8.67 4.44
C GLU A 121 -1.69 7.17 4.33
N LEU A 122 -2.96 6.79 4.26
CA LEU A 122 -3.33 5.38 4.11
C LEU A 122 -2.91 4.80 2.75
N ALA A 123 -2.88 5.62 1.69
CA ALA A 123 -2.34 5.22 0.39
C ALA A 123 -0.83 4.93 0.45
N ALA A 124 -0.06 5.74 1.17
CA ALA A 124 1.37 5.49 1.36
C ALA A 124 1.64 4.15 2.06
N ILE A 125 0.90 3.88 3.14
CA ILE A 125 0.99 2.61 3.88
C ILE A 125 0.58 1.44 2.96
N ASN A 126 -0.55 1.55 2.28
CA ASN A 126 -1.04 0.48 1.39
C ASN A 126 -0.07 0.22 0.23
N PHE A 127 0.59 1.26 -0.29
CA PHE A 127 1.62 1.12 -1.32
C PHE A 127 2.82 0.31 -0.82
N ALA A 128 3.31 0.60 0.39
CA ALA A 128 4.41 -0.15 1.01
C ALA A 128 4.06 -1.64 1.22
N VAL A 129 2.83 -1.93 1.65
CA VAL A 129 2.33 -3.31 1.79
C VAL A 129 2.28 -4.04 0.45
N ARG A 130 1.78 -3.38 -0.60
CA ARG A 130 1.75 -3.96 -1.96
C ARG A 130 3.15 -4.19 -2.51
N TRP A 131 4.10 -3.31 -2.19
CA TRP A 131 5.50 -3.52 -2.53
C TRP A 131 6.05 -4.82 -1.92
N VAL A 132 5.70 -5.12 -0.67
CA VAL A 132 6.04 -6.40 -0.03
C VAL A 132 5.40 -7.57 -0.75
N GLN A 133 4.10 -7.47 -1.05
CA GLN A 133 3.37 -8.55 -1.73
C GLN A 133 4.00 -8.92 -3.09
N GLU A 134 4.47 -7.93 -3.83
CA GLU A 134 5.07 -8.13 -5.15
C GLU A 134 6.50 -8.69 -5.09
N ASN A 135 7.26 -8.39 -4.03
CA ASN A 135 8.68 -8.73 -3.96
C ASN A 135 9.02 -9.81 -2.92
N GLY A 136 8.10 -10.15 -2.03
CA GLY A 136 8.31 -11.13 -0.95
C GLY A 136 9.25 -10.65 0.16
N PHE A 137 9.36 -9.34 0.37
CA PHE A 137 10.25 -8.76 1.40
C PHE A 137 9.60 -8.69 2.79
N LYS A 138 10.43 -8.60 3.83
CA LYS A 138 10.01 -8.20 5.17
C LYS A 138 10.37 -6.74 5.44
N ILE A 139 9.42 -5.94 5.91
CA ILE A 139 9.64 -4.51 6.19
C ILE A 139 9.07 -4.06 7.52
N ASN A 140 9.62 -2.98 8.06
CA ASN A 140 8.97 -2.16 9.08
C ASN A 140 8.54 -0.82 8.46
N ILE A 141 7.26 -0.49 8.57
CA ILE A 141 6.70 0.79 8.12
C ILE A 141 6.61 1.74 9.32
N TYR A 142 7.08 2.96 9.13
CA TYR A 142 6.93 4.08 10.04
C TYR A 142 6.01 5.12 9.40
N THR A 143 5.00 5.54 10.14
CA THR A 143 4.02 6.57 9.72
C THR A 143 3.71 7.46 10.90
N ASP A 144 3.48 8.75 10.66
CA ASP A 144 2.97 9.68 11.66
C ASP A 144 1.44 9.79 11.67
N SER A 145 0.76 9.11 10.74
CA SER A 145 -0.70 9.05 10.69
C SER A 145 -1.27 8.04 11.70
N GLN A 146 -1.49 8.50 12.92
CA GLN A 146 -2.23 7.75 13.94
C GLN A 146 -3.63 7.38 13.43
N SER A 147 -4.28 8.28 12.67
CA SER A 147 -5.60 8.04 12.09
C SER A 147 -5.65 6.84 11.12
N SER A 148 -4.58 6.63 10.33
CA SER A 148 -4.50 5.48 9.43
C SER A 148 -4.31 4.17 10.19
N ILE A 149 -3.51 4.19 11.27
CA ILE A 149 -3.31 3.01 12.14
C ILE A 149 -4.63 2.63 12.83
N GLU A 150 -5.34 3.60 13.39
CA GLU A 150 -6.63 3.37 14.04
C GLU A 150 -7.68 2.81 13.06
N ALA A 151 -7.71 3.34 11.83
CA ALA A 151 -8.60 2.83 10.79
C ALA A 151 -8.29 1.37 10.43
N LEU A 152 -7.01 1.01 10.31
CA LEU A 152 -6.56 -0.37 10.05
C LEU A 152 -6.87 -1.31 11.21
N GLN A 153 -6.80 -0.84 12.47
CA GLN A 153 -7.13 -1.63 13.67
C GLN A 153 -8.64 -1.74 13.92
N SER A 154 -9.47 -0.86 13.33
CA SER A 154 -10.92 -0.88 13.52
C SER A 154 -11.55 -2.21 13.12
N THR A 155 -12.34 -2.81 14.02
CA THR A 155 -13.07 -4.07 13.80
C THR A 155 -14.33 -3.92 12.93
N ARG A 156 -14.74 -2.68 12.66
CA ARG A 156 -15.93 -2.33 11.88
C ARG A 156 -15.59 -1.33 10.78
N PRO A 157 -14.65 -1.67 9.86
CA PRO A 157 -14.29 -0.76 8.79
C PRO A 157 -15.50 -0.59 7.85
N ARG A 158 -15.82 0.65 7.49
CA ARG A 158 -16.90 0.96 6.54
C ARG A 158 -16.36 1.43 5.19
N SER A 159 -15.15 1.99 5.15
CA SER A 159 -14.53 2.47 3.92
C SER A 159 -13.97 1.29 3.10
N ALA A 160 -14.35 1.22 1.83
CA ALA A 160 -13.81 0.24 0.88
C ALA A 160 -12.27 0.26 0.85
N PHE A 161 -11.66 1.44 0.93
CA PHE A 161 -10.20 1.59 0.91
C PHE A 161 -9.51 1.06 2.16
N VAL A 162 -10.10 1.29 3.33
CA VAL A 162 -9.61 0.68 4.57
C VAL A 162 -9.73 -0.83 4.48
N ILE A 163 -10.85 -1.35 3.95
CA ILE A 163 -11.04 -2.79 3.76
C ILE A 163 -10.01 -3.37 2.79
N GLU A 164 -9.72 -2.68 1.68
CA GLU A 164 -8.70 -3.08 0.72
C GLU A 164 -7.30 -3.11 1.37
N ALA A 165 -6.93 -2.04 2.09
CA ALA A 165 -5.67 -1.99 2.80
C ALA A 165 -5.55 -3.14 3.81
N LYS A 166 -6.61 -3.40 4.60
CA LYS A 166 -6.64 -4.53 5.54
C LYS A 166 -6.51 -5.88 4.85
N LYS A 167 -7.14 -6.06 3.68
CA LYS A 167 -6.97 -7.27 2.86
C LYS A 167 -5.51 -7.43 2.42
N ASN A 168 -4.85 -6.35 1.99
CA ASN A 168 -3.44 -6.42 1.60
C ASN A 168 -2.53 -6.77 2.80
N PHE A 169 -2.79 -6.18 3.97
CA PHE A 169 -2.12 -6.57 5.22
C PHE A 169 -2.30 -8.05 5.54
N TYR A 170 -3.52 -8.56 5.42
CA TYR A 170 -3.81 -9.97 5.62
C TYR A 170 -3.01 -10.87 4.66
N LEU A 171 -2.95 -10.49 3.37
CA LEU A 171 -2.25 -11.27 2.34
C LEU A 171 -0.74 -11.35 2.55
N VAL A 172 -0.11 -10.31 3.12
CA VAL A 172 1.33 -10.32 3.43
C VAL A 172 1.67 -10.97 4.77
N GLY A 173 0.67 -11.25 5.60
CA GLY A 173 0.82 -11.88 6.91
C GLY A 173 1.81 -11.14 7.82
N ASN A 174 2.74 -11.89 8.44
CA ASN A 174 3.72 -11.36 9.40
C ASN A 174 4.94 -10.70 8.73
N SER A 175 4.84 -10.27 7.47
CA SER A 175 5.95 -9.67 6.71
C SER A 175 6.03 -8.14 6.85
N VAL A 176 5.08 -7.53 7.54
CA VAL A 176 5.01 -6.07 7.74
C VAL A 176 4.83 -5.75 9.23
N GLY A 177 5.76 -4.95 9.77
CA GLY A 177 5.53 -4.18 10.99
C GLY A 177 4.99 -2.78 10.66
N LEU A 178 4.13 -2.22 11.52
CA LEU A 178 3.61 -0.86 11.38
C LEU A 178 3.74 -0.11 12.72
N THR A 179 4.66 0.85 12.77
CA THR A 179 4.93 1.67 13.95
C THR A 179 4.48 3.10 13.72
N TRP A 180 3.77 3.65 14.70
CA TRP A 180 3.51 5.09 14.76
C TRP A 180 4.77 5.83 15.20
N VAL A 181 5.13 6.89 14.49
CA VAL A 181 6.20 7.82 14.86
C VAL A 181 5.66 9.22 15.00
N LYS A 182 6.21 10.00 15.92
CA LYS A 182 5.77 11.39 16.09
C LYS A 182 6.37 12.25 14.98
N ALA A 183 5.52 12.99 14.27
CA ALA A 183 5.95 13.97 13.28
C ALA A 183 6.81 15.07 13.92
N HIS A 184 7.85 15.51 13.20
CA HIS A 184 8.54 16.80 13.44
C HIS A 184 9.14 17.02 14.84
N VAL A 185 9.67 15.98 15.50
CA VAL A 185 10.39 16.17 16.77
C VAL A 185 11.90 16.14 16.54
N ASP A 186 12.56 17.28 16.80
CA ASP A 186 14.02 17.43 16.88
C ASP A 186 14.59 16.86 18.20
N ASP A 187 14.03 15.78 18.74
CA ASP A 187 14.50 15.21 20.01
C ASP A 187 15.52 14.09 19.76
N ARG A 188 16.75 14.35 20.19
CA ARG A 188 17.95 13.48 20.09
C ARG A 188 17.87 12.19 20.91
N VAL A 189 16.68 11.75 21.34
CA VAL A 189 16.51 10.62 22.25
C VAL A 189 15.46 9.67 21.71
N MET A 190 15.75 9.05 20.56
CA MET A 190 15.08 7.82 20.15
C MET A 190 16.15 6.86 19.65
N SER A 191 16.35 5.77 20.39
CA SER A 191 17.22 4.63 20.08
C SER A 191 16.63 3.76 18.95
N SER A 192 16.07 4.39 17.91
CA SER A 192 15.62 3.75 16.68
C SER A 192 16.74 3.86 15.64
N PRO A 193 17.00 2.83 14.80
CA PRO A 193 18.07 2.87 13.78
C PRO A 193 17.94 4.03 12.80
N ILE A 194 16.78 4.67 12.73
CA ILE A 194 16.53 5.81 11.86
C ILE A 194 16.72 7.07 12.69
N THR A 195 17.88 7.73 12.60
CA THR A 195 17.92 9.15 12.93
C THR A 195 16.98 9.87 11.98
N MET A 196 15.76 10.18 12.44
CA MET A 196 14.67 10.88 11.74
C MET A 196 15.07 12.29 11.25
N GLN A 197 16.32 12.72 11.42
CA GLN A 197 16.85 14.02 11.00
C GLN A 197 16.70 14.30 9.50
N ASN A 198 16.73 13.28 8.64
CA ASN A 198 16.59 13.46 7.19
C ASN A 198 15.16 13.18 6.68
N TRP A 199 14.22 12.82 7.56
CA TRP A 199 12.83 12.49 7.18
C TRP A 199 12.15 13.60 6.36
N PRO A 200 12.20 14.89 6.77
CA PRO A 200 11.57 15.97 6.01
C PRO A 200 12.26 16.24 4.67
N GLN A 201 13.56 15.94 4.56
CA GLN A 201 14.35 16.16 3.34
C GLN A 201 14.09 15.05 2.32
N LEU A 202 13.92 13.80 2.78
CA LEU A 202 13.61 12.65 1.93
C LEU A 202 12.16 12.69 1.44
N MET A 203 11.23 13.10 2.31
CA MET A 203 9.79 13.18 2.05
C MET A 203 9.36 14.61 1.69
N ALA A 204 10.07 15.28 0.76
CA ALA A 204 9.64 16.62 0.33
C ALA A 204 8.19 16.57 -0.19
N ARG A 205 7.34 17.44 0.39
CA ARG A 205 5.89 17.55 0.15
C ARG A 205 5.56 17.61 -1.34
N ILE A 206 4.47 16.95 -1.72
CA ILE A 206 3.94 16.86 -3.10
C ILE A 206 3.04 18.06 -3.41
#